data_AF-A0A3D1GAQ7-F1
#
_entry.id   AF-A0A3D1GAQ7-F1
#
_cell.length_a   1.000
_cell.length_b   1.000
_cell.length_c   1.000
_cell.angle_alpha   90.00
_cell.angle_beta   90.00
_cell.angle_gamma   90.00
#
_symmetry.space_group_name_H-M   'P 1'
#
loop_
_entity.id
_entity.type
_entity.pdbx_description
1 polymer ?
#
loop_
_entity_poly.entity_id
_entity_poly.type
_entity_poly.pdbx_seq_one_letter_code
_entity_poly.pdbx_strand_id
1 'polypeptide(L)'
;MNDYVFIDGTRLSSVIEALIFASNEPISGSKIRQIITENEEQIEIDEETVDLFVDKLNQRYEENGLSFGIELIGGGYTFVTQKKFHYWLSIFQHENAYRKLSQSAIETLAIVAYRQPITKPEVDQIRGVDSGYIIRQLMEKALIEVAGRADSPGKPLLYKTTRHFLRHFGLNTVEDLPKPREIEEILKDDDMAEHRQLLLERQLMMETDEEEANIPDIFKDVEIEAEEEELEEIKQRVESEEDPDGDNEDSEIPVDEEDEADLPEAEQDEEE
;
A
#
# COMPACT_ATOMS: atom_id res chain seq x y z
N MET A 1 7.01 29.32 -38.27
CA MET A 1 7.71 29.19 -36.97
C MET A 1 6.83 29.81 -35.93
N ASN A 2 6.64 29.14 -34.79
CA ASN A 2 5.91 29.68 -33.66
C ASN A 2 6.97 30.12 -32.63
N ASP A 3 7.04 31.42 -32.35
CA ASP A 3 8.03 32.00 -31.45
C ASP A 3 7.65 31.76 -29.98
N TYR A 4 7.83 30.51 -29.53
CA TYR A 4 7.71 30.12 -28.13
C TYR A 4 8.93 30.64 -27.33
N VAL A 5 8.88 31.90 -26.90
CA VAL A 5 9.96 32.55 -26.13
C VAL A 5 9.38 33.17 -24.86
N PHE A 6 9.74 32.67 -23.67
CA PHE A 6 9.25 33.23 -22.40
C PHE A 6 10.27 33.24 -21.25
N ILE A 7 10.38 34.41 -20.60
CA ILE A 7 11.07 34.74 -19.33
C ILE A 7 12.58 34.44 -19.23
N ASP A 8 13.06 33.20 -19.40
CA ASP A 8 14.49 32.83 -19.20
C ASP A 8 15.38 32.99 -20.47
N GLY A 9 14.88 33.70 -21.48
CA GLY A 9 15.57 33.92 -22.75
C GLY A 9 15.81 32.67 -23.61
N THR A 10 15.54 31.47 -23.08
CA THR A 10 15.90 30.19 -23.70
C THR A 10 14.64 29.38 -24.06
N ARG A 11 14.24 29.42 -25.33
CA ARG A 11 13.09 28.70 -25.91
C ARG A 11 13.09 27.19 -25.58
N LEU A 12 14.28 26.60 -25.45
CA LEU A 12 14.50 25.17 -25.22
C LEU A 12 13.88 24.66 -23.91
N SER A 13 13.99 25.42 -22.81
CA SER A 13 13.42 25.03 -21.50
C SER A 13 11.89 24.85 -21.59
N SER A 14 11.20 25.78 -22.26
CA SER A 14 9.74 25.72 -22.44
C SER A 14 9.30 24.59 -23.39
N VAL A 15 10.15 24.16 -24.32
CA VAL A 15 9.87 22.98 -25.15
C VAL A 15 9.98 21.70 -24.31
N ILE A 16 11.01 21.59 -23.45
CA ILE A 16 11.19 20.46 -22.53
C ILE A 16 10.03 20.38 -21.53
N GLU A 17 9.70 21.51 -20.89
CA GLU A 17 8.55 21.67 -19.98
C GLU A 17 7.23 21.24 -20.65
N ALA A 18 6.94 21.74 -21.86
CA ALA A 18 5.72 21.41 -22.58
C ALA A 18 5.65 19.94 -23.04
N LEU A 19 6.78 19.33 -23.42
CA LEU A 19 6.85 17.91 -23.77
C LEU A 19 6.57 17.02 -22.56
N ILE A 20 7.10 17.36 -21.39
CA ILE A 20 6.85 16.62 -20.14
C ILE A 20 5.41 16.82 -19.69
N PHE A 21 4.89 18.06 -19.73
CA PHE A 21 3.50 18.38 -19.34
C PHE A 21 2.44 17.70 -20.23
N ALA A 22 2.71 17.56 -21.53
CA ALA A 22 1.79 16.93 -22.49
C ALA A 22 1.90 15.39 -22.53
N SER A 23 2.79 14.78 -21.75
CA SER A 23 3.03 13.34 -21.79
C SER A 23 2.19 12.60 -20.73
N ASN A 24 1.32 11.68 -21.18
CA ASN A 24 0.49 10.84 -20.31
C ASN A 24 1.28 9.76 -19.54
N GLU A 25 2.54 9.51 -19.93
CA GLU A 25 3.49 8.65 -19.22
C GLU A 25 4.85 9.35 -19.15
N PRO A 26 5.71 9.05 -18.16
CA PRO A 26 7.04 9.66 -18.03
C PRO A 26 7.88 9.52 -19.31
N ILE A 27 8.36 10.64 -19.83
CA ILE A 27 9.04 10.72 -21.13
C ILE A 27 10.57 10.72 -20.96
N SER A 28 11.26 9.77 -21.60
CA SER A 28 12.71 9.62 -21.45
C SER A 28 13.50 10.80 -22.04
N GLY A 29 14.62 11.17 -21.40
CA GLY A 29 15.54 12.21 -21.90
C GLY A 29 15.94 11.98 -23.36
N SER A 30 16.31 10.76 -23.71
CA SER A 30 16.50 10.28 -25.09
C SER A 30 15.38 10.64 -26.07
N LYS A 31 14.11 10.64 -25.65
CA LYS A 31 12.96 10.95 -26.52
C LYS A 31 12.69 12.45 -26.59
N ILE A 32 12.86 13.19 -25.49
CA ILE A 32 12.86 14.66 -25.48
C ILE A 32 13.94 15.16 -26.46
N ARG A 33 15.18 14.67 -26.29
CA ARG A 33 16.34 14.93 -27.15
C ARG A 33 16.02 14.65 -28.63
N GLN A 34 15.49 13.47 -28.95
CA GLN A 34 15.14 13.10 -30.33
C GLN A 34 14.17 14.12 -30.94
N ILE A 35 13.09 14.47 -30.24
CA ILE A 35 12.07 15.40 -30.76
C ILE A 35 12.67 16.78 -31.03
N ILE A 36 13.57 17.26 -30.18
CA ILE A 36 14.25 18.55 -30.35
C ILE A 36 15.18 18.52 -31.57
N THR A 37 16.10 17.55 -31.64
CA THR A 37 17.07 17.46 -32.75
C THR A 37 16.40 17.18 -34.11
N GLU A 38 15.27 16.48 -34.15
CA GLU A 38 14.49 16.26 -35.39
C GLU A 38 13.75 17.52 -35.89
N ASN A 39 13.63 18.58 -35.09
CA ASN A 39 12.87 19.79 -35.43
C ASN A 39 13.67 21.10 -35.33
N GLU A 40 14.88 21.08 -34.76
CA GLU A 40 15.73 22.25 -34.51
C GLU A 40 17.13 22.02 -35.10
N GLU A 41 17.31 22.20 -36.42
CA GLU A 41 18.54 21.92 -37.19
C GLU A 41 19.83 22.61 -36.66
N GLN A 42 19.72 23.52 -35.70
CA GLN A 42 20.83 24.30 -35.12
C GLN A 42 21.08 23.99 -33.63
N ILE A 43 20.37 23.03 -33.03
CA ILE A 43 20.49 22.67 -31.61
C ILE A 43 21.01 21.23 -31.49
N GLU A 44 22.32 21.11 -31.28
CA GLU A 44 22.89 19.89 -30.69
C GLU A 44 22.52 19.86 -29.20
N ILE A 45 21.86 18.77 -28.80
CA ILE A 45 21.47 18.48 -27.42
C ILE A 45 21.80 17.00 -27.15
N ASP A 46 22.33 16.70 -25.98
CA ASP A 46 22.53 15.36 -25.43
C ASP A 46 21.55 15.11 -24.27
N GLU A 47 21.64 13.95 -23.63
CA GLU A 47 20.72 13.61 -22.53
C GLU A 47 21.09 14.40 -21.26
N GLU A 48 22.37 14.49 -20.90
CA GLU A 48 22.86 15.32 -19.77
C GLU A 48 22.40 16.79 -19.84
N THR A 49 22.27 17.36 -21.04
CA THR A 49 21.73 18.71 -21.23
C THR A 49 20.23 18.80 -20.93
N VAL A 50 19.44 17.74 -21.17
CA VAL A 50 18.02 17.68 -20.79
C VAL A 50 17.89 17.70 -19.27
N ASP A 51 18.68 16.87 -18.57
CA ASP A 51 18.76 16.84 -17.11
C ASP A 51 19.07 18.25 -16.55
N LEU A 52 20.10 18.92 -17.09
CA LEU A 52 20.50 20.29 -16.74
C LEU A 52 19.45 21.37 -17.09
N PHE A 53 18.43 21.08 -17.89
CA PHE A 53 17.27 21.96 -18.09
C PHE A 53 16.14 21.62 -17.11
N VAL A 54 15.92 20.35 -16.78
CA VAL A 54 14.96 19.92 -15.75
C VAL A 54 15.36 20.46 -14.37
N ASP A 55 16.64 20.42 -14.01
CA ASP A 55 17.12 20.98 -12.74
C ASP A 55 16.84 22.48 -12.61
N LYS A 56 17.02 23.25 -13.71
CA LYS A 56 16.72 24.70 -13.73
C LYS A 56 15.22 24.97 -13.64
N LEU A 57 14.39 24.15 -14.29
CA LEU A 57 12.94 24.21 -14.15
C LEU A 57 12.54 23.95 -12.68
N ASN A 58 13.10 22.91 -12.06
CA ASN A 58 12.86 22.58 -10.65
C ASN A 58 13.28 23.69 -9.68
N GLN A 59 14.50 24.23 -9.81
CA GLN A 59 14.94 25.39 -9.02
C GLN A 59 13.95 26.55 -9.17
N ARG A 60 13.52 26.87 -10.40
CA ARG A 60 12.55 27.94 -10.66
C ARG A 60 11.17 27.63 -10.07
N TYR A 61 10.71 26.38 -10.07
CA TYR A 61 9.44 25.99 -9.44
C TYR A 61 9.50 26.14 -7.91
N GLU A 62 10.64 25.85 -7.29
CA GLU A 62 10.88 26.07 -5.86
C GLU A 62 10.95 27.57 -5.52
N GLU A 63 11.73 28.36 -6.27
CA GLU A 63 11.84 29.83 -6.10
C GLU A 63 10.49 30.55 -6.23
N ASN A 64 9.60 30.06 -7.10
CA ASN A 64 8.25 30.60 -7.28
C ASN A 64 7.21 29.97 -6.33
N GLY A 65 7.63 29.08 -5.42
CA GLY A 65 6.77 28.46 -4.41
C GLY A 65 5.66 27.56 -4.97
N LEU A 66 5.84 26.99 -6.16
CA LEU A 66 4.81 26.18 -6.83
C LEU A 66 4.52 24.88 -6.05
N SER A 67 3.41 24.22 -6.39
CA SER A 67 2.96 22.99 -5.71
C SER A 67 3.57 21.70 -6.27
N PHE A 68 4.31 21.79 -7.38
CA PHE A 68 4.82 20.67 -8.16
C PHE A 68 6.31 20.82 -8.48
N GLY A 69 6.88 19.75 -9.03
CA GLY A 69 8.19 19.68 -9.65
C GLY A 69 8.20 18.64 -10.77
N ILE A 70 9.36 18.39 -11.36
CA ILE A 70 9.61 17.31 -12.32
C ILE A 70 10.57 16.30 -11.67
N GLU A 71 10.21 15.03 -11.64
CA GLU A 71 11.09 13.94 -11.20
C GLU A 71 11.32 12.95 -12.36
N LEU A 72 12.48 12.29 -12.34
CA LEU A 72 12.76 11.13 -13.20
C LEU A 72 12.17 9.89 -12.52
N ILE A 73 11.20 9.22 -13.15
CA ILE A 73 10.53 8.01 -12.66
C ILE A 73 10.41 6.99 -13.79
N GLY A 74 10.77 5.73 -13.54
CA GLY A 74 10.76 4.65 -14.53
C GLY A 74 11.71 4.86 -15.72
N GLY A 75 12.70 5.75 -15.59
CA GLY A 75 13.59 6.17 -16.67
C GLY A 75 13.00 7.23 -17.61
N GLY A 76 12.06 8.05 -17.13
CA GLY A 76 11.55 9.21 -17.86
C GLY A 76 11.04 10.32 -16.95
N TYR A 77 10.96 11.54 -17.46
CA TYR A 77 10.53 12.71 -16.71
C TYR A 77 9.00 12.81 -16.65
N THR A 78 8.49 13.15 -15.47
CA THR A 78 7.07 13.43 -15.23
C THR A 78 6.92 14.56 -14.22
N PHE A 79 5.83 15.30 -14.30
CA PHE A 79 5.43 16.18 -13.21
C PHE A 79 4.98 15.36 -12.00
N VAL A 80 5.33 15.86 -10.81
CA VAL A 80 4.94 15.32 -9.50
C VAL A 80 4.55 16.44 -8.54
N THR A 81 3.70 16.16 -7.57
CA THR A 81 3.39 17.08 -6.47
C THR A 81 4.48 17.08 -5.41
N GLN A 82 4.85 18.23 -4.86
CA GLN A 82 5.88 18.30 -3.82
C GLN A 82 5.44 17.59 -2.53
N LYS A 83 6.37 16.86 -1.90
CA LYS A 83 6.14 16.01 -0.70
C LYS A 83 5.41 16.74 0.44
N LYS A 84 5.64 18.05 0.61
CA LYS A 84 4.98 18.90 1.62
C LYS A 84 3.45 18.99 1.50
N PHE A 85 2.84 18.54 0.40
CA PHE A 85 1.38 18.48 0.22
C PHE A 85 0.78 17.08 0.43
N HIS A 86 1.58 16.09 0.83
CA HIS A 86 1.19 14.69 0.92
C HIS A 86 -0.08 14.44 1.76
N TYR A 87 -0.24 15.16 2.89
CA TYR A 87 -1.41 15.08 3.76
C TYR A 87 -2.73 15.22 2.97
N TRP A 88 -2.95 16.36 2.31
CA TRP A 88 -4.18 16.62 1.52
C TRP A 88 -4.34 15.67 0.32
N LEU A 89 -3.22 15.24 -0.28
CA LEU A 89 -3.24 14.32 -1.42
C LEU A 89 -3.60 12.88 -1.02
N SER A 90 -3.27 12.46 0.20
CA SER A 90 -3.72 11.17 0.76
C SER A 90 -5.20 11.21 1.16
N ILE A 91 -5.72 12.39 1.55
CA ILE A 91 -7.15 12.61 1.75
C ILE A 91 -7.90 12.34 0.44
N PHE A 92 -7.53 13.02 -0.64
CA PHE A 92 -8.14 12.95 -1.97
C PHE A 92 -8.04 11.56 -2.66
N GLN A 93 -6.91 10.85 -2.50
CA GLN A 93 -6.71 9.56 -3.18
C GLN A 93 -7.55 8.41 -2.60
N HIS A 94 -7.86 8.42 -1.30
CA HIS A 94 -8.68 7.38 -0.66
C HIS A 94 -10.15 7.39 -1.10
N GLU A 95 -10.70 8.55 -1.44
CA GLU A 95 -12.05 8.64 -2.04
C GLU A 95 -12.12 7.90 -3.40
N ASN A 96 -10.95 7.62 -3.98
CA ASN A 96 -10.74 6.90 -5.24
C ASN A 96 -10.07 5.53 -5.02
N ALA A 97 -10.27 4.87 -3.86
CA ALA A 97 -9.54 3.66 -3.43
C ALA A 97 -9.80 2.38 -4.30
N TYR A 98 -9.28 2.36 -5.53
CA TYR A 98 -9.31 1.20 -6.40
C TYR A 98 -8.44 0.04 -5.88
N ARG A 99 -9.10 -1.01 -5.36
CA ARG A 99 -8.59 -2.41 -5.24
C ARG A 99 -7.08 -2.53 -5.02
N LYS A 100 -6.66 -2.15 -3.81
CA LYS A 100 -5.33 -2.42 -3.23
C LYS A 100 -4.89 -3.87 -3.50
N LEU A 101 -3.58 -4.12 -3.58
CA LEU A 101 -3.06 -5.49 -3.51
C LEU A 101 -3.33 -6.06 -2.11
N SER A 102 -3.73 -7.32 -2.01
CA SER A 102 -3.78 -8.01 -0.73
C SER A 102 -2.37 -8.25 -0.19
N GLN A 103 -2.24 -8.42 1.12
CA GLN A 103 -0.96 -8.68 1.79
C GLN A 103 -0.16 -9.82 1.12
N SER A 104 -0.82 -10.94 0.84
CA SER A 104 -0.28 -12.11 0.13
C SER A 104 0.25 -11.77 -1.29
N ALA A 105 -0.33 -10.78 -1.96
CA ALA A 105 0.12 -10.27 -3.25
C ALA A 105 1.29 -9.28 -3.15
N ILE A 106 1.34 -8.46 -2.09
CA ILE A 106 2.47 -7.57 -1.80
C ILE A 106 3.72 -8.39 -1.46
N GLU A 107 3.60 -9.42 -0.61
CA GLU A 107 4.68 -10.37 -0.30
C GLU A 107 5.23 -11.05 -1.56
N THR A 108 4.35 -11.59 -2.39
CA THR A 108 4.72 -12.26 -3.64
C THR A 108 5.42 -11.30 -4.60
N LEU A 109 4.94 -10.06 -4.70
CA LEU A 109 5.55 -9.01 -5.54
C LEU A 109 6.94 -8.61 -5.01
N ALA A 110 7.09 -8.43 -3.70
CA ALA A 110 8.36 -8.09 -3.07
C ALA A 110 9.40 -9.20 -3.29
N ILE A 111 9.01 -10.47 -3.17
CA ILE A 111 9.91 -11.60 -3.45
C ILE A 111 10.37 -11.61 -4.90
N VAL A 112 9.48 -11.34 -5.86
CA VAL A 112 9.89 -11.19 -7.28
C VAL A 112 10.82 -9.98 -7.45
N ALA A 113 10.51 -8.83 -6.86
CA ALA A 113 11.31 -7.62 -6.99
C ALA A 113 12.74 -7.76 -6.43
N TYR A 114 12.90 -8.37 -5.24
CA TYR A 114 14.22 -8.55 -4.60
C TYR A 114 15.00 -9.79 -5.06
N ARG A 115 14.39 -10.73 -5.80
CA ARG A 115 15.05 -11.99 -6.22
C ARG A 115 14.99 -12.27 -7.72
N GLN A 116 14.48 -11.35 -8.54
CA GLN A 116 14.43 -11.52 -9.99
C GLN A 116 15.82 -11.77 -10.62
N PRO A 117 15.90 -12.56 -11.71
CA PRO A 117 14.82 -13.34 -12.31
C PRO A 117 14.56 -14.64 -11.51
N ILE A 118 13.31 -14.86 -11.07
CA ILE A 118 12.93 -15.97 -10.17
C ILE A 118 11.82 -16.83 -10.77
N THR A 119 11.80 -18.15 -10.51
CA THR A 119 10.75 -19.06 -10.97
C THR A 119 9.63 -19.23 -9.94
N LYS A 120 8.44 -19.67 -10.38
CA LYS A 120 7.31 -19.94 -9.46
C LYS A 120 7.70 -20.86 -8.29
N PRO A 121 8.34 -22.04 -8.49
CA PRO A 121 8.71 -22.93 -7.39
C PRO A 121 9.62 -22.29 -6.33
N GLU A 122 10.51 -21.38 -6.73
CA GLU A 122 11.36 -20.65 -5.78
C GLU A 122 10.56 -19.60 -4.99
N VAL A 123 9.58 -18.94 -5.61
CA VAL A 123 8.63 -18.05 -4.90
C VAL A 123 7.77 -18.86 -3.92
N ASP A 124 7.23 -20.01 -4.33
CA ASP A 124 6.45 -20.90 -3.46
C ASP A 124 7.33 -21.39 -2.27
N GLN A 125 8.59 -21.73 -2.53
CA GLN A 125 9.54 -22.18 -1.49
C GLN A 125 9.86 -21.07 -0.47
N ILE A 126 9.96 -19.81 -0.90
CA ILE A 126 10.21 -18.67 0.00
C ILE A 126 8.95 -18.33 0.82
N ARG A 127 7.74 -18.51 0.26
CA ARG A 127 6.46 -18.22 0.95
C ARG A 127 5.89 -19.40 1.75
N GLY A 128 6.33 -20.63 1.49
CA GLY A 128 5.76 -21.85 2.05
C GLY A 128 4.38 -22.24 1.51
N VAL A 129 3.83 -21.49 0.54
CA VAL A 129 2.46 -21.67 0.00
C VAL A 129 2.41 -21.41 -1.50
N ASP A 130 1.43 -22.02 -2.20
CA ASP A 130 1.25 -21.79 -3.65
C ASP A 130 0.95 -20.32 -3.94
N SER A 131 1.79 -19.73 -4.79
CA SER A 131 1.68 -18.34 -5.22
C SER A 131 1.23 -18.23 -6.69
N GLY A 132 0.74 -19.33 -7.27
CA GLY A 132 0.43 -19.45 -8.70
C GLY A 132 -0.76 -18.61 -9.17
N TYR A 133 -1.79 -18.46 -8.34
CA TYR A 133 -2.88 -17.51 -8.61
C TYR A 133 -2.38 -16.05 -8.56
N ILE A 134 -1.57 -15.74 -7.55
CA ILE A 134 -1.07 -14.39 -7.28
C ILE A 134 -0.11 -13.93 -8.38
N ILE A 135 0.78 -14.80 -8.85
CA ILE A 135 1.67 -14.53 -9.98
C ILE A 135 0.87 -14.20 -11.25
N ARG A 136 -0.28 -14.84 -11.49
CA ARG A 136 -1.18 -14.46 -12.61
C ARG A 136 -1.79 -13.07 -12.38
N GLN A 137 -2.35 -12.81 -11.21
CA GLN A 137 -2.94 -11.50 -10.86
C GLN A 137 -1.91 -10.34 -10.96
N LEU A 138 -0.64 -10.58 -10.62
CA LEU A 138 0.44 -9.60 -10.75
C LEU A 138 0.87 -9.37 -12.22
N MET A 139 0.80 -10.40 -13.09
CA MET A 139 0.98 -10.24 -14.54
C MET A 139 -0.21 -9.52 -15.19
N GLU A 140 -1.44 -9.82 -14.77
CA GLU A 140 -2.67 -9.15 -15.25
C GLU A 140 -2.68 -7.65 -14.89
N LYS A 141 -2.15 -7.29 -13.72
CA LYS A 141 -1.86 -5.90 -13.32
C LYS A 141 -0.58 -5.32 -13.93
N ALA A 142 0.08 -6.03 -14.84
CA ALA A 142 1.34 -5.65 -15.49
C ALA A 142 2.49 -5.26 -14.54
N LEU A 143 2.49 -5.72 -13.28
CA LEU A 143 3.54 -5.44 -12.30
C LEU A 143 4.75 -6.38 -12.46
N ILE A 144 4.51 -7.61 -12.92
CA ILE A 144 5.56 -8.58 -13.28
C ILE A 144 5.36 -9.11 -14.70
N GLU A 145 6.45 -9.53 -15.34
CA GLU A 145 6.45 -10.15 -16.67
C GLU A 145 7.39 -11.36 -16.73
N VAL A 146 7.27 -12.15 -17.80
CA VAL A 146 8.14 -13.31 -18.03
C VAL A 146 9.50 -12.85 -18.57
N ALA A 147 10.55 -13.09 -17.80
CA ALA A 147 11.94 -12.82 -18.18
C ALA A 147 12.51 -13.88 -19.15
N GLY A 148 11.94 -15.08 -19.18
CA GLY A 148 12.39 -16.19 -20.00
C GLY A 148 12.05 -17.55 -19.38
N ARG A 149 12.94 -18.53 -19.54
CA ARG A 149 12.87 -19.84 -18.89
C ARG A 149 14.20 -20.18 -18.24
N ALA A 150 14.15 -20.81 -17.06
CA ALA A 150 15.34 -21.31 -16.39
C ALA A 150 15.93 -22.52 -17.13
N ASP A 151 17.25 -22.71 -17.08
CA ASP A 151 17.92 -23.90 -17.61
C ASP A 151 17.98 -25.04 -16.59
N SER A 152 16.83 -25.33 -16.00
CA SER A 152 16.61 -26.37 -14.98
C SER A 152 15.58 -27.40 -15.47
N PRO A 153 15.45 -28.58 -14.82
CA PRO A 153 14.48 -29.60 -15.21
C PRO A 153 13.05 -29.03 -15.30
N GLY A 154 12.35 -29.35 -16.39
CA GLY A 154 11.02 -28.78 -16.71
C GLY A 154 11.03 -27.38 -17.33
N LYS A 155 12.19 -26.69 -17.37
CA LYS A 155 12.38 -25.32 -17.91
C LYS A 155 11.26 -24.34 -17.51
N PRO A 156 11.04 -24.14 -16.19
CA PRO A 156 10.01 -23.25 -15.66
C PRO A 156 10.20 -21.80 -16.13
N LEU A 157 9.12 -21.03 -16.14
CA LEU A 157 9.15 -19.61 -16.46
C LEU A 157 9.90 -18.83 -15.37
N LEU A 158 10.74 -17.90 -15.80
CA LEU A 158 11.36 -16.88 -14.95
C LEU A 158 10.51 -15.60 -14.98
N TYR A 159 10.34 -14.95 -13.83
CA TYR A 159 9.58 -13.73 -13.65
C TYR A 159 10.48 -12.58 -13.17
N LYS A 160 10.14 -11.36 -13.59
CA LYS A 160 10.78 -10.09 -13.18
C LYS A 160 9.76 -8.97 -13.11
N THR A 161 10.08 -7.87 -12.44
CA THR A 161 9.25 -6.65 -12.44
C THR A 161 9.28 -5.94 -13.79
N THR A 162 8.23 -5.17 -14.10
CA THR A 162 8.11 -4.39 -15.34
C THR A 162 8.53 -2.92 -15.16
N ARG A 163 8.58 -2.17 -16.28
CA ARG A 163 8.61 -0.69 -16.22
C ARG A 163 7.36 -0.08 -15.59
N HIS A 164 6.21 -0.78 -15.58
CA HIS A 164 4.99 -0.28 -14.93
C HIS A 164 5.11 -0.40 -13.40
N PHE A 165 5.71 -1.48 -12.87
CA PHE A 165 6.10 -1.57 -11.46
C PHE A 165 7.01 -0.39 -11.07
N LEU A 166 8.07 -0.12 -11.84
CA LEU A 166 8.98 1.00 -11.56
C LEU A 166 8.23 2.34 -11.49
N ARG A 167 7.35 2.63 -12.46
CA ARG A 167 6.48 3.82 -12.41
C ARG A 167 5.54 3.85 -11.21
N HIS A 168 4.93 2.73 -10.86
CA HIS A 168 3.95 2.63 -9.77
C HIS A 168 4.57 2.81 -8.38
N PHE A 169 5.84 2.46 -8.21
CA PHE A 169 6.59 2.61 -6.95
C PHE A 169 7.55 3.82 -6.93
N GLY A 170 7.54 4.68 -7.95
CA GLY A 170 8.39 5.89 -8.00
C GLY A 170 9.89 5.62 -8.22
N LEU A 171 10.25 4.47 -8.79
CA LEU A 171 11.62 4.01 -8.96
C LEU A 171 12.09 4.17 -10.42
N ASN A 172 13.39 4.36 -10.65
CA ASN A 172 14.00 4.34 -11.98
C ASN A 172 14.60 2.97 -12.32
N THR A 173 15.20 2.32 -11.33
CA THR A 173 15.77 0.98 -11.44
C THR A 173 15.25 0.07 -10.32
N VAL A 174 15.53 -1.23 -10.41
CA VAL A 174 15.23 -2.17 -9.31
C VAL A 174 16.34 -2.16 -8.25
N GLU A 175 17.49 -1.54 -8.54
CA GLU A 175 18.59 -1.32 -7.59
C GLU A 175 18.30 -0.14 -6.64
N ASP A 176 17.31 0.70 -6.98
CA ASP A 176 16.76 1.78 -6.15
C ASP A 176 15.93 1.25 -4.95
N LEU A 177 15.63 -0.06 -4.92
CA LEU A 177 14.89 -0.67 -3.82
C LEU A 177 15.69 -0.67 -2.51
N PRO A 178 15.09 -0.29 -1.36
CA PRO A 178 15.76 -0.31 -0.06
C PRO A 178 16.39 -1.67 0.27
N LYS A 179 17.69 -1.69 0.55
CA LYS A 179 18.38 -2.94 0.93
C LYS A 179 17.84 -3.39 2.29
N PRO A 180 17.85 -4.70 2.61
CA PRO A 180 17.27 -5.20 3.87
C PRO A 180 17.79 -4.56 5.18
N ARG A 181 18.96 -3.92 5.16
CA ARG A 181 19.50 -3.14 6.30
C ARG A 181 18.92 -1.72 6.39
N GLU A 182 18.63 -1.11 5.24
CA GLU A 182 18.07 0.25 5.11
C GLU A 182 16.57 0.24 5.49
N ILE A 183 15.87 -0.89 5.28
CA ILE A 183 14.48 -1.10 5.71
C ILE A 183 14.31 -0.89 7.22
N GLU A 184 15.26 -1.37 8.04
CA GLU A 184 15.20 -1.18 9.49
C GLU A 184 15.32 0.30 9.91
N GLU A 185 15.89 1.17 9.08
CA GLU A 185 16.03 2.60 9.35
C GLU A 185 14.77 3.34 8.87
N ILE A 186 14.29 3.04 7.66
CA ILE A 186 13.04 3.59 7.08
C ILE A 186 11.80 3.24 7.93
N LEU A 187 11.77 2.07 8.58
CA LEU A 187 10.67 1.72 9.48
C LEU A 187 10.64 2.56 10.76
N LYS A 188 11.79 3.11 11.18
CA LYS A 188 11.94 3.99 12.36
C LYS A 188 11.80 5.48 12.03
N ASP A 189 11.50 5.83 10.78
CA ASP A 189 11.29 7.22 10.35
C ASP A 189 9.91 7.71 10.83
N ASP A 190 9.88 8.80 11.60
CA ASP A 190 8.70 9.28 12.32
C ASP A 190 7.60 9.76 11.34
N ASP A 191 7.97 10.45 10.26
CA ASP A 191 7.04 10.87 9.17
C ASP A 191 6.27 9.67 8.59
N MET A 192 6.95 8.53 8.47
CA MET A 192 6.36 7.28 7.97
C MET A 192 5.56 6.54 9.06
N ALA A 193 5.83 6.77 10.34
CA ALA A 193 5.01 6.27 11.44
C ALA A 193 3.68 7.02 11.54
N GLU A 194 3.72 8.36 11.53
CA GLU A 194 2.50 9.20 11.52
C GLU A 194 1.61 8.87 10.32
N HIS A 195 2.19 8.73 9.11
CA HIS A 195 1.40 8.37 7.94
C HIS A 195 0.76 6.98 8.05
N ARG A 196 1.47 5.97 8.58
CA ARG A 196 0.89 4.63 8.83
C ARG A 196 -0.26 4.70 9.84
N GLN A 197 -0.15 5.53 10.88
CA GLN A 197 -1.20 5.70 11.87
C GLN A 197 -2.44 6.40 11.28
N LEU A 198 -2.27 7.48 10.52
CA LEU A 198 -3.35 8.18 9.83
C LEU A 198 -4.09 7.28 8.82
N LEU A 199 -3.35 6.43 8.09
CA LEU A 199 -3.95 5.43 7.18
C LEU A 199 -4.82 4.41 7.93
N LEU A 200 -4.40 4.00 9.13
CA LEU A 200 -5.08 2.99 9.94
C LEU A 200 -6.30 3.57 10.66
N GLU A 201 -6.16 4.75 11.27
CA GLU A 201 -7.24 5.50 11.90
C GLU A 201 -8.38 5.79 10.91
N ARG A 202 -8.04 6.22 9.70
CA ARG A 202 -9.05 6.45 8.66
C ARG A 202 -9.67 5.16 8.11
N GLN A 203 -8.92 4.05 8.07
CA GLN A 203 -9.51 2.76 7.70
C GLN A 203 -10.53 2.32 8.76
N LEU A 204 -10.20 2.49 10.05
CA LEU A 204 -11.13 2.20 11.16
C LEU A 204 -12.39 3.07 11.09
N MET A 205 -12.27 4.38 10.79
CA MET A 205 -13.46 5.24 10.59
C MET A 205 -14.34 4.76 9.43
N MET A 206 -13.74 4.35 8.31
CA MET A 206 -14.51 3.80 7.18
C MET A 206 -15.17 2.45 7.50
N GLU A 207 -14.52 1.62 8.32
CA GLU A 207 -15.09 0.35 8.80
C GLU A 207 -16.26 0.61 9.78
N THR A 208 -16.19 1.62 10.66
CA THR A 208 -17.33 2.02 11.51
C THR A 208 -18.47 2.67 10.74
N ASP A 209 -18.17 3.49 9.71
CA ASP A 209 -19.19 4.09 8.84
C ASP A 209 -19.96 3.00 8.05
N GLU A 210 -19.27 1.94 7.60
CA GLU A 210 -19.91 0.79 6.95
C GLU A 210 -20.74 -0.06 7.94
N GLU A 211 -20.36 -0.16 9.21
CA GLU A 211 -21.16 -0.83 10.25
C GLU A 211 -22.41 -0.02 10.64
N GLU A 212 -22.31 1.30 10.88
CA GLU A 212 -23.48 2.16 11.16
C GLU A 212 -24.47 2.22 9.98
N ALA A 213 -23.98 2.14 8.74
CA ALA A 213 -24.80 2.00 7.54
C ALA A 213 -25.52 0.63 7.45
N ASN A 214 -24.97 -0.43 8.06
CA ASN A 214 -25.55 -1.78 8.08
C ASN A 214 -26.52 -2.03 9.24
N ILE A 215 -26.60 -1.13 10.24
CA ILE A 215 -27.64 -1.17 11.28
C ILE A 215 -29.02 -1.05 10.59
N PRO A 216 -29.91 -2.06 10.71
CA PRO A 216 -31.25 -1.99 10.13
C PRO A 216 -32.04 -0.80 10.71
N ASP A 217 -32.77 -0.06 9.85
CA ASP A 217 -33.55 1.13 10.25
C ASP A 217 -34.49 0.91 11.45
N ILE A 218 -34.90 -0.35 11.69
CA ILE A 218 -35.69 -0.79 12.85
C ILE A 218 -35.06 -0.36 14.19
N PHE A 219 -33.75 -0.14 14.26
CA PHE A 219 -33.03 0.29 15.46
C PHE A 219 -32.69 1.79 15.50
N LYS A 220 -32.97 2.57 14.44
CA LYS A 220 -32.61 4.00 14.38
C LYS A 220 -33.67 4.93 15.00
N ASP A 221 -34.93 4.48 15.06
CA ASP A 221 -36.06 5.22 15.64
C ASP A 221 -36.44 4.74 17.08
N VAL A 222 -35.57 4.00 17.77
CA VAL A 222 -35.79 3.61 19.18
C VAL A 222 -35.22 4.70 20.10
N GLU A 223 -35.96 5.78 20.26
CA GLU A 223 -35.78 6.68 21.41
C GLU A 223 -36.09 5.88 22.69
N ILE A 224 -35.04 5.49 23.42
CA ILE A 224 -35.19 4.95 24.78
C ILE A 224 -35.48 6.13 25.70
N GLU A 225 -36.76 6.53 25.75
CA GLU A 225 -37.30 7.30 26.88
C GLU A 225 -37.26 6.41 28.14
N ALA A 226 -36.08 6.29 28.75
CA ALA A 226 -35.93 5.72 30.08
C ALA A 226 -36.55 6.69 31.09
N GLU A 227 -37.77 6.42 31.52
CA GLU A 227 -38.45 7.18 32.58
C GLU A 227 -37.56 7.20 33.84
N GLU A 228 -37.26 8.39 34.37
CA GLU A 228 -36.24 8.57 35.42
C GLU A 228 -36.52 7.79 36.71
N GLU A 229 -37.78 7.36 36.93
CA GLU A 229 -38.23 6.59 38.08
C GLU A 229 -37.59 5.19 38.17
N GLU A 230 -37.35 4.49 37.05
CA GLU A 230 -36.80 3.12 37.07
C GLU A 230 -35.30 3.11 37.49
N LEU A 231 -34.59 4.22 37.27
CA LEU A 231 -33.20 4.41 37.69
C LEU A 231 -33.05 4.83 39.17
N GLU A 232 -34.10 5.31 39.83
CA GLU A 232 -34.08 5.53 41.29
C GLU A 232 -34.40 4.24 42.08
N GLU A 233 -35.36 3.42 41.63
CA GLU A 233 -35.63 2.12 42.29
C GLU A 233 -34.38 1.22 42.32
N ILE A 234 -33.62 1.16 41.22
CA ILE A 234 -32.39 0.34 41.16
C ILE A 234 -31.32 0.87 42.12
N LYS A 235 -31.14 2.19 42.25
CA LYS A 235 -30.15 2.79 43.16
C LYS A 235 -30.48 2.55 44.63
N GLN A 236 -31.73 2.80 45.04
CA GLN A 236 -32.16 2.56 46.43
C GLN A 236 -32.02 1.09 46.85
N ARG A 237 -32.04 0.16 45.90
CA ARG A 237 -31.91 -1.28 46.13
C ARG A 237 -30.45 -1.73 46.30
N VAL A 238 -29.50 -1.03 45.69
CA VAL A 238 -28.05 -1.28 45.85
C VAL A 238 -27.51 -0.61 47.11
N GLU A 239 -27.97 0.61 47.45
CA GLU A 239 -27.55 1.31 48.68
C GLU A 239 -28.05 0.67 49.99
N SER A 240 -28.83 -0.41 49.92
CA SER A 240 -29.35 -1.14 51.09
C SER A 240 -28.63 -2.46 51.44
N GLU A 241 -27.63 -2.89 50.66
CA GLU A 241 -26.95 -4.19 50.87
C GLU A 241 -25.44 -4.10 51.22
N GLU A 242 -24.88 -2.90 51.40
CA GLU A 242 -23.48 -2.71 51.86
C GLU A 242 -23.36 -2.15 53.30
N ASP A 243 -23.07 -3.04 54.26
CA ASP A 243 -22.33 -2.78 55.52
C ASP A 243 -21.74 -4.13 56.01
N PRO A 244 -20.66 -4.20 56.81
CA PRO A 244 -19.54 -5.09 56.48
C PRO A 244 -19.16 -6.13 57.57
N ASP A 245 -18.03 -6.81 57.33
CA ASP A 245 -17.33 -7.82 58.17
C ASP A 245 -17.99 -9.22 58.27
N GLY A 246 -17.17 -10.28 58.20
CA GLY A 246 -17.63 -11.65 58.52
C GLY A 246 -16.85 -12.80 57.88
N ASP A 247 -15.82 -13.28 58.57
CA ASP A 247 -14.98 -14.44 58.21
C ASP A 247 -15.72 -15.77 57.89
N ASN A 248 -15.08 -16.55 56.99
CA ASN A 248 -14.84 -18.02 57.06
C ASN A 248 -15.89 -19.10 56.67
N GLU A 249 -15.27 -20.24 56.31
CA GLU A 249 -15.67 -21.66 56.45
C GLU A 249 -16.71 -22.30 55.48
N ASP A 250 -16.17 -23.25 54.69
CA ASP A 250 -16.67 -24.59 54.37
C ASP A 250 -18.14 -24.96 54.65
N SER A 251 -18.81 -25.58 53.66
CA SER A 251 -19.42 -26.92 53.83
C SER A 251 -19.94 -27.53 52.50
N GLU A 252 -20.27 -28.82 52.55
CA GLU A 252 -20.46 -29.73 51.41
C GLU A 252 -21.95 -30.02 51.06
N ILE A 253 -22.22 -30.25 49.77
CA ILE A 253 -22.93 -31.43 49.16
C ILE A 253 -24.32 -31.85 49.74
N PRO A 254 -25.42 -31.86 48.94
CA PRO A 254 -25.87 -33.05 48.16
C PRO A 254 -26.28 -32.74 46.70
N VAL A 255 -26.20 -33.61 45.67
CA VAL A 255 -26.44 -35.08 45.47
C VAL A 255 -27.88 -35.44 45.06
N ASP A 256 -27.98 -35.97 43.82
CA ASP A 256 -28.92 -36.92 43.17
C ASP A 256 -28.29 -37.11 41.75
N GLU A 257 -27.89 -38.26 41.16
CA GLU A 257 -28.44 -39.63 41.03
C GLU A 257 -29.80 -39.68 40.31
N GLU A 258 -30.10 -40.55 39.32
CA GLU A 258 -29.36 -41.61 38.59
C GLU A 258 -28.44 -41.00 37.46
N ASP A 259 -27.96 -41.57 36.33
CA ASP A 259 -28.13 -42.84 35.58
C ASP A 259 -26.87 -43.10 34.68
N GLU A 260 -26.77 -44.27 34.02
CA GLU A 260 -25.64 -44.80 33.18
C GLU A 260 -25.99 -44.82 31.66
N ALA A 261 -25.18 -45.11 30.62
CA ALA A 261 -23.73 -45.24 30.30
C ALA A 261 -23.63 -45.12 28.73
N ASP A 262 -22.58 -45.39 27.94
CA ASP A 262 -21.29 -46.10 28.10
C ASP A 262 -20.30 -45.64 26.99
N LEU A 263 -18.98 -45.78 27.19
CA LEU A 263 -17.93 -45.43 26.21
C LEU A 263 -16.80 -46.48 26.18
N PRO A 264 -16.53 -47.15 25.03
CA PRO A 264 -15.47 -48.15 24.93
C PRO A 264 -14.12 -47.56 24.48
N GLU A 265 -13.21 -47.36 25.44
CA GLU A 265 -11.77 -47.56 25.28
C GLU A 265 -11.41 -48.91 25.96
N ALA A 266 -10.36 -49.66 25.64
CA ALA A 266 -9.47 -49.79 24.48
C ALA A 266 -8.62 -51.08 24.74
N GLU A 267 -7.65 -51.40 23.85
CA GLU A 267 -6.59 -52.42 24.08
C GLU A 267 -7.05 -53.90 24.12
N GLN A 268 -6.22 -54.94 23.95
CA GLN A 268 -5.00 -55.20 23.17
C GLN A 268 -4.95 -56.75 22.92
N ASP A 269 -3.79 -57.33 22.60
CA ASP A 269 -3.49 -58.79 22.52
C ASP A 269 -4.19 -59.60 21.39
N GLU A 270 -3.76 -60.83 21.05
CA GLU A 270 -2.47 -61.35 20.54
C GLU A 270 -2.75 -62.79 20.00
N GLU A 271 -1.93 -63.33 19.07
CA GLU A 271 -1.99 -64.71 18.51
C GLU A 271 -3.30 -65.10 17.74
N GLU A 272 -3.32 -65.77 16.56
CA GLU A 272 -2.34 -66.57 15.78
C GLU A 272 -2.25 -66.15 14.29
#